data_AF-A0A7X3T9N5-F1
#
_entry.id   AF-A0A7X3T9N5-F1
#
_cell.length_a   1.000
_cell.length_b   1.000
_cell.length_c   1.000
_cell.angle_alpha   90.00
_cell.angle_beta   90.00
_cell.angle_gamma   90.00
#
_symmetry.space_group_name_H-M   'P 1'
#
loop_
_entity.id
_entity.type
_entity.pdbx_description
1 polymer ?
#
loop_
_entity_poly.entity_id
_entity_poly.type
_entity_poly.pdbx_seq_one_letter_code
_entity_poly.pdbx_strand_id
1 'polypeptide(L)'
;MLDIDITEPANLIAALQHLFAYVPPEIDNWQTTVSDFREQVPDLASRLKTLIEQRHETDPAFKKAFTDFYDTCRTSINPELSQDAVEEMLIQHILTERIFRTVFNNSAFTRRNIIAREIENVVDELIRQAFSREEFLKPLDRFYLAIEQAARTNGAVSSTTRIVSTNRDIL
;
A
#
# COMPACT_ATOMS: atom_id res chain seq x y z
N MET A 1 32.46 -25.04 8.04
CA MET A 1 31.86 -26.28 8.57
C MET A 1 32.17 -26.29 10.06
N LEU A 2 31.16 -26.14 10.92
CA LEU A 2 31.33 -26.12 12.37
C LEU A 2 31.47 -27.57 12.85
N ASP A 3 32.69 -27.98 13.16
CA ASP A 3 33.01 -29.31 13.67
C ASP A 3 32.94 -29.27 15.22
N ILE A 4 31.72 -29.17 15.75
CA ILE A 4 31.46 -29.01 17.18
C ILE A 4 30.67 -30.23 17.67
N ASP A 5 31.13 -30.83 18.78
CA ASP A 5 30.41 -31.90 19.47
C ASP A 5 29.13 -31.39 20.13
N ILE A 6 27.98 -31.77 19.58
CA ILE A 6 26.63 -31.35 19.99
C ILE A 6 26.07 -32.16 21.18
N THR A 7 26.83 -33.11 21.71
CA THR A 7 26.43 -33.86 22.92
C THR A 7 26.59 -33.01 24.19
N GLU A 8 27.41 -31.97 24.14
CA GLU A 8 27.52 -30.94 25.18
C GLU A 8 26.38 -29.91 25.06
N PRO A 9 25.57 -29.69 26.12
CA PRO A 9 24.42 -28.78 26.06
C PRO A 9 24.77 -27.35 25.62
N ALA A 10 25.94 -26.85 26.01
CA ALA A 10 26.42 -25.53 25.61
C ALA A 10 26.71 -25.44 24.10
N ASN A 11 27.28 -26.50 23.52
CA ASN A 11 27.59 -26.59 22.10
C ASN A 11 26.32 -26.74 21.26
N LEU A 12 25.33 -27.50 21.75
CA LEU A 12 24.01 -27.59 21.13
C LEU A 12 23.32 -26.21 21.13
N ILE A 13 23.35 -25.48 22.25
CA ILE A 13 22.77 -24.13 22.32
C ILE A 13 23.47 -23.18 21.34
N ALA A 14 24.79 -23.20 21.27
CA ALA A 14 25.55 -22.36 20.33
C ALA A 14 25.27 -22.71 18.87
N ALA A 15 25.16 -24.00 18.53
CA ALA A 15 24.81 -24.46 17.20
C ALA A 15 23.38 -24.07 16.81
N LEU A 16 22.42 -24.22 17.71
CA LEU A 16 21.04 -23.79 17.49
C LEU A 16 20.93 -22.27 17.36
N GLN A 17 21.65 -21.51 18.20
CA GLN A 17 21.72 -20.05 18.07
C GLN A 17 22.31 -19.66 16.71
N HIS A 18 23.37 -20.32 16.22
CA HIS A 18 23.94 -20.01 14.91
C HIS A 18 23.00 -20.39 13.75
N LEU A 19 22.33 -21.54 13.86
CA LEU A 19 21.35 -22.02 12.87
C LEU A 19 20.13 -21.10 12.78
N PHE A 20 19.62 -20.61 13.92
CA PHE A 20 18.46 -19.72 13.99
C PHE A 20 18.80 -18.23 13.94
N ALA A 21 20.07 -17.83 14.10
CA ALA A 21 20.53 -16.46 13.92
C ALA A 21 20.62 -16.06 12.44
N TYR A 22 20.59 -17.03 11.51
CA TYR A 22 20.50 -16.73 10.09
C TYR A 22 19.10 -16.20 9.76
N VAL A 23 19.01 -14.87 9.72
CA VAL A 23 17.89 -14.17 9.09
C VAL A 23 18.28 -13.96 7.62
N PRO A 24 17.54 -14.51 6.65
CA PRO A 24 17.75 -14.18 5.24
C PRO A 24 17.75 -12.65 5.10
N PRO A 25 18.70 -12.05 4.37
CA PRO A 25 18.80 -10.59 4.23
C PRO A 25 17.52 -9.92 3.70
N GLU A 26 16.69 -10.70 3.01
CA GLU A 26 15.35 -10.33 2.54
C GLU A 26 14.36 -9.99 3.68
N ILE A 27 14.49 -10.62 4.86
CA ILE A 27 13.62 -10.40 6.02
C ILE A 27 14.07 -9.19 6.85
N ASP A 28 15.39 -8.97 6.98
CA ASP A 28 15.96 -7.80 7.67
C ASP A 28 15.64 -6.49 6.89
N ASN A 29 15.73 -6.56 5.56
CA ASN A 29 15.31 -5.46 4.69
C ASN A 29 13.80 -5.17 4.80
N TRP A 30 12.96 -6.18 5.06
CA TRP A 30 11.50 -5.99 5.17
C TRP A 30 11.12 -5.13 6.38
N GLN A 31 11.67 -5.37 7.57
CA GLN A 31 11.30 -4.60 8.77
C GLN A 31 11.67 -3.13 8.64
N THR A 32 12.88 -2.85 8.15
CA THR A 32 13.33 -1.49 7.87
C THR A 32 12.44 -0.81 6.84
N THR A 33 12.11 -1.52 5.77
CA THR A 33 11.27 -0.99 4.69
C THR A 33 9.83 -0.70 5.14
N VAL A 34 9.26 -1.54 6.03
CA VAL A 34 7.95 -1.26 6.66
C VAL A 34 8.02 -0.05 7.59
N SER A 35 9.11 0.14 8.33
CA SER A 35 9.30 1.32 9.18
C SER A 35 9.35 2.60 8.35
N ASP A 36 10.16 2.62 7.29
CA ASP A 36 10.25 3.75 6.36
C ASP A 36 8.86 4.09 5.78
N PHE A 37 8.08 3.09 5.39
CA PHE A 37 6.72 3.28 4.89
C PHE A 37 5.78 3.91 5.93
N ARG A 38 5.84 3.45 7.19
CA ARG A 38 5.04 4.03 8.29
C ARG A 38 5.33 5.49 8.54
N GLU A 39 6.57 5.91 8.35
CA GLU A 39 6.97 7.31 8.54
C GLU A 39 6.52 8.21 7.37
N GLN A 40 6.50 7.68 6.14
CA GLN A 40 6.19 8.47 4.94
C GLN A 40 4.70 8.58 4.65
N VAL A 41 3.90 7.56 4.98
CA VAL A 41 2.47 7.50 4.67
C VAL A 41 1.68 8.69 5.25
N PRO A 42 1.85 9.09 6.53
CA PRO A 42 1.10 10.21 7.08
C PRO A 42 1.37 11.55 6.36
N ASP A 43 2.62 11.82 5.97
CA ASP A 43 2.98 13.04 5.23
C ASP A 43 2.33 13.03 3.84
N LEU A 44 2.39 11.91 3.13
CA LEU A 44 1.76 11.77 1.81
C LEU A 44 0.23 11.85 1.88
N ALA A 45 -0.39 11.23 2.89
CA ALA A 45 -1.83 11.32 3.12
C ALA A 45 -2.26 12.77 3.39
N SER A 46 -1.50 13.50 4.23
CA SER A 46 -1.74 14.92 4.51
C SER A 46 -1.62 15.77 3.24
N ARG A 47 -0.57 15.57 2.44
CA ARG A 47 -0.39 16.25 1.14
C ARG A 47 -1.52 15.96 0.16
N LEU A 48 -1.98 14.71 0.08
CA LEU A 48 -3.13 14.35 -0.76
C LEU A 48 -4.40 15.05 -0.28
N LYS A 49 -4.64 15.09 1.04
CA LYS A 49 -5.78 15.79 1.61
C LYS A 49 -5.77 17.27 1.25
N THR A 50 -4.65 17.96 1.46
CA THR A 50 -4.51 19.37 1.07
C THR A 50 -4.72 19.58 -0.43
N LEU A 51 -4.22 18.66 -1.28
CA LEU A 51 -4.43 18.74 -2.72
C LEU A 51 -5.91 18.56 -3.09
N ILE A 52 -6.62 17.62 -2.46
CA ILE A 52 -8.05 17.38 -2.66
C ILE A 52 -8.85 18.64 -2.27
N GLU A 53 -8.59 19.22 -1.10
CA GLU A 53 -9.20 20.46 -0.64
C GLU A 53 -8.94 21.60 -1.64
N GLN A 54 -7.70 21.78 -2.08
CA GLN A 54 -7.34 22.80 -3.07
C GLN A 54 -8.05 22.58 -4.42
N ARG A 55 -8.15 21.34 -4.90
CA ARG A 55 -8.82 21.00 -6.17
C ARG A 55 -10.33 21.19 -6.07
N HIS A 56 -10.91 20.90 -4.90
CA HIS A 56 -12.28 21.26 -4.57
C HIS A 56 -12.54 22.76 -4.56
N GLU A 57 -11.53 23.62 -4.55
CA GLU A 57 -11.74 25.06 -4.71
C GLU A 57 -11.50 25.49 -6.17
N THR A 58 -10.42 24.98 -6.75
CA THR A 58 -9.79 25.56 -7.95
C THR A 58 -10.12 24.85 -9.26
N ASP A 59 -10.61 23.61 -9.24
CA ASP A 59 -10.74 22.78 -10.44
C ASP A 59 -12.17 22.26 -10.66
N PRO A 60 -12.95 22.86 -11.58
CA PRO A 60 -14.30 22.41 -11.92
C PRO A 60 -14.38 20.98 -12.47
N ALA A 61 -13.35 20.50 -13.17
CA ALA A 61 -13.33 19.15 -13.71
C ALA A 61 -13.18 18.12 -12.60
N PHE A 62 -12.25 18.37 -11.67
CA PHE A 62 -12.11 17.56 -10.45
C PHE A 62 -13.39 17.55 -9.62
N LYS A 63 -14.00 18.72 -9.35
CA LYS A 63 -15.27 18.81 -8.62
C LYS A 63 -16.34 17.91 -9.22
N LYS A 64 -16.50 17.98 -10.54
CA LYS A 64 -17.49 17.16 -11.24
C LYS A 64 -17.17 15.67 -11.11
N ALA A 65 -15.93 15.26 -11.38
CA ALA A 65 -15.52 13.87 -11.26
C ALA A 65 -15.74 13.33 -9.84
N PHE A 66 -15.38 14.12 -8.82
CA PHE A 66 -15.59 13.76 -7.43
C PHE A 66 -17.07 13.62 -7.08
N THR A 67 -17.94 14.55 -7.50
CA THR A 67 -19.38 14.47 -7.26
C THR A 67 -19.98 13.21 -7.90
N ASP A 68 -19.63 12.91 -9.16
CA ASP A 68 -20.12 11.72 -9.86
C ASP A 68 -19.69 10.42 -9.13
N PHE A 69 -18.44 10.39 -8.64
CA PHE A 69 -17.91 9.29 -7.83
C PHE A 69 -18.62 9.16 -6.49
N TYR A 70 -18.84 10.27 -5.79
CA TYR A 70 -19.53 10.33 -4.50
C TYR A 70 -20.95 9.75 -4.60
N ASP A 71 -21.71 10.16 -5.62
CA ASP A 71 -23.07 9.65 -5.86
C ASP A 71 -23.06 8.15 -6.19
N THR A 72 -22.05 7.69 -6.94
CA THR A 72 -21.86 6.27 -7.25
C THR A 72 -21.56 5.46 -5.98
N CYS A 73 -20.70 5.96 -5.09
CA CYS A 73 -20.41 5.36 -3.80
C CYS A 73 -21.66 5.26 -2.92
N ARG A 74 -22.46 6.33 -2.82
CA ARG A 74 -23.70 6.32 -2.04
C ARG A 74 -24.74 5.34 -2.57
N THR A 75 -24.83 5.22 -3.89
CA THR A 75 -25.78 4.30 -4.54
C THR A 75 -25.33 2.83 -4.41
N SER A 76 -24.03 2.56 -4.50
CA SER A 76 -23.51 1.19 -4.60
C SER A 76 -23.05 0.60 -3.27
N ILE A 77 -22.73 1.44 -2.28
CA ILE A 77 -22.13 1.01 -1.00
C ILE A 77 -23.09 1.34 0.16
N ASN A 78 -23.30 2.63 0.44
CA ASN A 78 -24.14 3.09 1.54
C ASN A 78 -24.61 4.54 1.30
N PRO A 79 -25.93 4.81 1.25
CA PRO A 79 -26.47 6.16 1.11
C PRO A 79 -26.06 7.14 2.21
N GLU A 80 -25.56 6.68 3.35
CA GLU A 80 -25.13 7.53 4.47
C GLU A 80 -23.63 7.84 4.47
N LEU A 81 -22.88 7.46 3.43
CA LEU A 81 -21.47 7.82 3.29
C LEU A 81 -21.30 9.34 3.28
N SER A 82 -20.40 9.83 4.13
CA SER A 82 -19.98 11.23 4.16
C SER A 82 -18.98 11.52 3.04
N GLN A 83 -18.88 12.79 2.65
CA GLN A 83 -17.86 13.25 1.72
C GLN A 83 -16.45 12.93 2.24
N ASP A 84 -16.17 13.25 3.51
CA ASP A 84 -14.89 12.96 4.17
C ASP A 84 -14.48 11.48 4.04
N ALA A 85 -15.43 10.55 4.21
CA ALA A 85 -15.15 9.12 4.05
C ALA A 85 -14.78 8.75 2.61
N VAL A 86 -15.38 9.42 1.61
CA VAL A 86 -15.06 9.20 0.19
C VAL A 86 -13.72 9.84 -0.19
N GLU A 87 -13.36 10.97 0.41
CA GLU A 87 -12.02 11.56 0.29
C GLU A 87 -10.95 10.64 0.92
N GLU A 88 -11.23 10.06 2.09
CA GLU A 88 -10.36 9.04 2.71
C GLU A 88 -10.21 7.80 1.82
N MET A 89 -11.29 7.32 1.20
CA MET A 89 -11.23 6.23 0.22
C MET A 89 -10.32 6.58 -0.96
N LEU A 90 -10.40 7.81 -1.47
CA LEU A 90 -9.54 8.29 -2.57
C LEU A 90 -8.06 8.30 -2.16
N ILE A 91 -7.74 8.81 -0.97
CA ILE A 91 -6.39 8.84 -0.42
C ILE A 91 -5.85 7.41 -0.26
N GLN A 92 -6.62 6.53 0.39
CA GLN A 92 -6.23 5.13 0.59
C GLN A 92 -6.01 4.41 -0.74
N HIS A 93 -6.87 4.65 -1.74
CA HIS A 93 -6.73 4.05 -3.06
C HIS A 93 -5.41 4.46 -3.72
N ILE A 94 -5.08 5.76 -3.74
CA ILE A 94 -3.81 6.24 -4.32
C ILE A 94 -2.59 5.59 -3.64
N LEU A 95 -2.61 5.46 -2.31
CA LEU A 95 -1.51 4.90 -1.53
C LEU A 95 -1.38 3.38 -1.64
N THR A 96 -2.45 2.66 -1.98
CA THR A 96 -2.47 1.18 -1.93
C THR A 96 -2.66 0.49 -3.27
N GLU A 97 -3.11 1.18 -4.31
CA GLU A 97 -3.46 0.59 -5.60
C GLU A 97 -2.31 -0.22 -6.20
N ARG A 98 -1.07 0.29 -6.11
CA ARG A 98 0.12 -0.41 -6.62
C ARG A 98 0.32 -1.75 -5.90
N ILE A 99 0.13 -1.79 -4.59
CA ILE A 99 0.25 -3.02 -3.79
C ILE A 99 -0.82 -4.02 -4.23
N PHE A 100 -2.06 -3.57 -4.37
CA PHE A 100 -3.16 -4.43 -4.81
C PHE A 100 -2.92 -5.01 -6.21
N ARG A 101 -2.46 -4.17 -7.14
CA ARG A 101 -2.19 -4.58 -8.53
C ARG A 101 -1.08 -5.63 -8.60
N THR A 102 0.02 -5.44 -7.88
CA THR A 102 1.22 -6.26 -8.03
C THR A 102 1.19 -7.53 -7.19
N VAL A 103 0.66 -7.47 -5.96
CA VAL A 103 0.63 -8.62 -5.04
C VAL A 103 -0.48 -9.60 -5.40
N PHE A 104 -1.65 -9.08 -5.79
CA PHE A 104 -2.83 -9.92 -6.05
C PHE A 104 -3.01 -10.28 -7.53
N ASN A 105 -2.12 -9.81 -8.42
CA ASN A 105 -2.20 -9.99 -9.86
C ASN A 105 -3.61 -9.71 -10.44
N ASN A 106 -4.30 -8.73 -9.84
CA ASN A 106 -5.73 -8.50 -10.06
C ASN A 106 -5.98 -7.28 -10.96
N SER A 107 -5.24 -7.19 -12.07
CA SER A 107 -5.38 -6.10 -13.05
C SER A 107 -6.78 -6.02 -13.69
N ALA A 108 -7.57 -7.11 -13.59
CA ALA A 108 -8.94 -7.16 -14.06
C ALA A 108 -9.98 -6.56 -13.08
N PHE A 109 -9.59 -6.30 -11.82
CA PHE A 109 -10.51 -5.78 -10.79
C PHE A 109 -11.08 -4.41 -11.16
N THR A 110 -10.21 -3.49 -11.58
CA THR A 110 -10.58 -2.11 -11.96
C THR A 110 -11.55 -2.06 -13.13
N ARG A 111 -11.53 -3.08 -14.02
CA ARG A 111 -12.44 -3.15 -15.17
C ARG A 111 -13.83 -3.67 -14.84
N ARG A 112 -13.99 -4.41 -13.73
CA ARG A 112 -15.26 -5.08 -13.36
C ARG A 112 -15.98 -4.38 -12.20
N ASN A 113 -15.25 -3.65 -11.38
CA ASN A 113 -15.80 -2.93 -10.24
C ASN A 113 -16.02 -1.45 -10.61
N ILE A 114 -17.30 -1.02 -10.63
CA ILE A 114 -17.66 0.36 -10.97
C ILE A 114 -16.99 1.38 -10.05
N ILE A 115 -16.88 1.08 -8.75
CA ILE A 115 -16.19 1.94 -7.78
C ILE A 115 -14.72 2.08 -8.14
N ALA A 116 -14.06 0.97 -8.48
CA ALA A 116 -12.65 0.99 -8.85
C ALA A 116 -12.40 1.74 -10.18
N ARG A 117 -13.37 1.77 -11.09
CA ARG A 117 -13.27 2.58 -12.30
C ARG A 117 -13.49 4.07 -12.01
N GLU A 118 -14.55 4.40 -11.30
CA GLU A 118 -14.89 5.80 -11.04
C GLU A 118 -13.85 6.48 -10.13
N ILE A 119 -13.26 5.76 -9.16
CA ILE A 119 -12.18 6.32 -8.35
C ILE A 119 -10.94 6.64 -9.18
N GLU A 120 -10.58 5.84 -10.19
CA GLU A 120 -9.47 6.15 -11.10
C GLU A 120 -9.74 7.41 -11.92
N ASN A 121 -10.99 7.62 -12.39
CA ASN A 121 -11.37 8.85 -13.07
C ASN A 121 -11.13 10.09 -12.19
N VAL A 122 -11.44 9.99 -10.89
CA VAL A 122 -11.19 11.07 -9.92
C VAL A 122 -9.69 11.27 -9.71
N VAL A 123 -8.92 10.18 -9.56
CA VAL A 123 -7.47 10.29 -9.40
C VAL A 123 -6.83 10.95 -10.61
N ASP A 124 -7.25 10.58 -11.83
CA ASP A 124 -6.73 11.17 -13.06
C ASP A 124 -6.95 12.68 -13.09
N GLU A 125 -8.14 13.17 -12.72
CA GLU A 125 -8.41 14.61 -12.63
C GLU A 125 -7.66 15.29 -11.48
N LEU A 126 -7.49 14.62 -10.33
CA LEU A 126 -6.75 15.15 -9.19
C LEU A 126 -5.29 15.49 -9.56
N ILE A 127 -4.64 14.59 -10.29
CA ILE A 127 -3.21 14.66 -10.59
C ILE A 127 -2.88 15.32 -11.94
N ARG A 128 -3.85 15.46 -12.85
CA ARG A 128 -3.70 15.92 -14.25
C ARG A 128 -2.80 17.15 -14.46
N GLN A 129 -2.74 18.04 -13.48
CA GLN A 129 -1.95 19.28 -13.55
C GLN A 129 -1.02 19.51 -12.35
N ALA A 130 -0.90 18.53 -11.43
CA ALA A 130 -0.09 18.67 -10.22
C ALA A 130 1.24 17.93 -10.36
N PHE A 131 1.19 16.62 -10.62
CA PHE A 131 2.35 15.73 -10.69
C PHE A 131 1.93 14.40 -11.32
N SER A 132 2.89 13.56 -11.70
CA SER A 132 2.58 12.15 -11.98
C SER A 132 2.40 11.35 -10.68
N ARG A 133 1.48 10.38 -10.67
CA ARG A 133 1.27 9.48 -9.51
C ARG A 133 2.58 8.82 -9.07
N GLU A 134 3.41 8.43 -10.03
CA GLU A 134 4.72 7.81 -9.82
C GLU A 134 5.69 8.77 -9.11
N GLU A 135 5.77 10.02 -9.56
CA GLU A 135 6.64 11.03 -8.93
C GLU A 135 6.23 11.35 -7.50
N PHE A 136 4.92 11.47 -7.25
CA PHE A 136 4.40 11.74 -5.90
C PHE A 136 4.64 10.57 -4.93
N LEU A 137 4.47 9.33 -5.41
CA LEU A 137 4.64 8.13 -4.60
C LEU A 137 6.09 7.61 -4.56
N LYS A 138 7.03 8.30 -5.20
CA LYS A 138 8.46 7.96 -5.19
C LYS A 138 9.04 7.70 -3.80
N PRO A 139 8.66 8.42 -2.71
CA PRO A 139 9.12 8.10 -1.36
C PRO A 139 8.79 6.67 -0.91
N LEU A 140 7.75 6.06 -1.48
CA LEU A 140 7.29 4.71 -1.17
C LEU A 140 7.86 3.64 -2.13
N ASP A 141 8.67 4.00 -3.13
CA ASP A 141 9.16 3.06 -4.15
C ASP A 141 9.93 1.89 -3.55
N ARG A 142 10.81 2.16 -2.57
CA ARG A 142 11.56 1.12 -1.86
C ARG A 142 10.61 0.09 -1.24
N PHE A 143 9.51 0.56 -0.67
CA PHE A 143 8.49 -0.28 -0.05
C PHE A 143 7.72 -1.11 -1.07
N TYR A 144 7.24 -0.47 -2.14
CA TYR A 144 6.55 -1.20 -3.20
C TYR A 144 7.41 -2.29 -3.82
N LEU A 145 8.68 -2.00 -4.11
CA LEU A 145 9.62 -2.98 -4.66
C LEU A 145 9.88 -4.15 -3.69
N ALA A 146 10.00 -3.88 -2.40
CA ALA A 146 10.18 -4.92 -1.39
C ALA A 146 8.95 -5.84 -1.30
N ILE A 147 7.74 -5.27 -1.33
CA ILE A 147 6.47 -6.01 -1.39
C ILE A 147 6.37 -6.86 -2.65
N GLU A 148 6.66 -6.27 -3.81
CA GLU A 148 6.61 -6.93 -5.11
C GLU A 148 7.58 -8.12 -5.14
N GLN A 149 8.78 -7.95 -4.59
CA GLN A 149 9.77 -9.03 -4.49
C GLN A 149 9.29 -10.13 -3.55
N ALA A 150 8.78 -9.77 -2.36
CA ALA A 150 8.26 -10.74 -1.40
C ALA A 150 7.07 -11.55 -1.95
N ALA A 151 6.20 -10.92 -2.75
CA ALA A 151 5.07 -11.59 -3.40
C ALA A 151 5.52 -12.58 -4.49
N ARG A 152 6.67 -12.34 -5.15
CA ARG A 152 7.25 -13.24 -6.16
C ARG A 152 7.98 -14.44 -5.56
N THR A 153 8.66 -14.26 -4.42
CA THR A 153 9.51 -15.29 -3.81
C THR A 153 8.78 -16.22 -2.86
N ASN A 154 7.85 -15.70 -2.06
CA ASN A 154 7.10 -16.46 -1.08
C ASN A 154 5.70 -16.76 -1.63
N GLY A 155 5.36 -18.04 -1.81
CA GLY A 155 4.05 -18.48 -2.31
C GLY A 155 2.90 -17.69 -1.68
N ALA A 156 2.01 -17.20 -2.56
CA ALA A 156 1.10 -16.06 -2.41
C ALA A 156 0.15 -16.00 -1.19
N VAL A 157 0.26 -16.88 -0.18
CA VAL A 157 -0.66 -16.92 0.98
C VAL A 157 -0.03 -16.29 2.23
N SER A 158 1.25 -16.57 2.53
CA SER A 158 1.92 -16.04 3.74
C SER A 158 2.28 -14.56 3.58
N SER A 159 2.84 -14.19 2.43
CA SER A 159 3.18 -12.80 2.06
C SER A 159 1.93 -11.94 2.01
N THR A 160 0.86 -12.43 1.38
CA THR A 160 -0.40 -11.69 1.23
C THR A 160 -1.06 -11.42 2.57
N THR A 161 -1.09 -12.39 3.49
CA THR A 161 -1.66 -12.18 4.83
C THR A 161 -0.87 -11.12 5.60
N ARG A 162 0.47 -11.14 5.49
CA ARG A 162 1.35 -10.16 6.12
C ARG A 162 1.26 -8.77 5.47
N ILE A 163 1.07 -8.69 4.16
CA ILE A 163 0.91 -7.42 3.42
C ILE A 163 -0.45 -6.79 3.75
N VAL A 164 -1.52 -7.58 3.78
CA VAL A 164 -2.87 -7.10 4.14
C VAL A 164 -2.91 -6.61 5.58
N SER A 165 -2.27 -7.32 6.52
CA SER A 165 -2.19 -6.84 7.91
C SER A 165 -1.37 -5.55 8.01
N THR A 166 -0.23 -5.49 7.31
CA THR A 166 0.64 -4.30 7.28
C THR A 166 -0.10 -3.08 6.70
N ASN A 167 -0.85 -3.23 5.60
CA ASN A 167 -1.65 -2.12 5.05
C ASN A 167 -2.78 -1.68 5.99
N ARG A 168 -3.39 -2.61 6.74
CA ARG A 168 -4.44 -2.28 7.71
C ARG A 168 -3.90 -1.56 8.94
N ASP A 169 -2.68 -1.86 9.37
CA ASP A 169 -2.10 -1.29 10.59
C ASP A 169 -1.44 0.09 10.35
N ILE A 170 -1.31 0.51 9.09
CA ILE A 170 -0.54 1.71 8.70
C ILE A 170 -1.42 2.82 8.13
N LEU A 171 -2.61 2.46 7.63
CA LEU A 171 -3.66 3.39 7.18
C LEU A 171 -4.75 3.48 8.23
#